data_AF-A0A942HPF6-F1
#
_entry.id   AF-A0A942HPF6-F1
#
_cell.length_a   1.000
_cell.length_b   1.000
_cell.length_c   1.000
_cell.angle_alpha   90.00
_cell.angle_beta   90.00
_cell.angle_gamma   90.00
#
_symmetry.space_group_name_H-M   'P 1'
#
loop_
_entity.id
_entity.type
_entity.pdbx_description
1 polymer ?
#
loop_
_entity_poly.entity_id
_entity_poly.type
_entity_poly.pdbx_seq_one_letter_code
_entity_poly.pdbx_strand_id
1 'polypeptide(L)'
;MEALRERDLVERAMVSTMEMHTLKRILELEPRLRRGWTFPKTSRDWTKRPWARPALPFALAGMRFQLPGLAAQKLPQFGVFAMWVYHPLVSARLARICELSGVELIAWTVDEEKRMRKLVELGVDGIVSNDPRLFDRL
;
A
#
# COMPACT_ATOMS: atom_id res chain seq x y z
N MET A 1 12.61 -16.61 5.86
CA MET A 1 13.81 -15.96 5.30
C MET A 1 14.74 -16.97 4.64
N GLU A 2 14.96 -18.13 5.26
CA GLU A 2 15.79 -19.21 4.72
C GLU A 2 15.48 -19.56 3.26
N ALA A 3 14.22 -19.81 2.90
CA ALA A 3 13.83 -20.09 1.52
C ALA A 3 14.22 -18.99 0.50
N LEU A 4 14.24 -17.71 0.90
CA LEU A 4 14.69 -16.60 0.05
C LEU A 4 16.22 -16.56 -0.06
N ARG A 5 16.94 -16.86 1.04
CA ARG A 5 18.41 -16.90 1.05
C ARG A 5 18.95 -18.04 0.20
N GLU A 6 18.38 -19.23 0.34
CA GLU A 6 18.74 -20.42 -0.44
C GLU A 6 18.62 -20.21 -1.95
N ARG A 7 17.73 -19.30 -2.38
CA ARG A 7 17.43 -19.03 -3.79
C ARG A 7 18.01 -17.72 -4.29
N ASP A 8 18.80 -17.03 -3.47
CA ASP A 8 19.37 -15.71 -3.77
C ASP A 8 18.32 -14.66 -4.20
N LEU A 9 17.16 -14.67 -3.54
CA LEU A 9 16.02 -13.80 -3.86
C LEU A 9 15.85 -12.61 -2.91
N VAL A 10 16.69 -12.48 -1.87
CA VAL A 10 16.53 -11.46 -0.81
C VAL A 10 16.46 -10.04 -1.38
N GLU A 11 17.39 -9.69 -2.27
CA GLU A 11 17.48 -8.34 -2.87
C GLU A 11 16.34 -8.05 -3.86
N ARG A 12 15.64 -9.10 -4.33
CA ARG A 12 14.55 -9.02 -5.32
C ARG A 12 13.17 -9.21 -4.71
N ALA A 13 13.09 -9.45 -3.41
CA ALA A 13 11.85 -9.68 -2.70
C ALA A 13 11.47 -8.47 -1.85
N MET A 14 10.17 -8.32 -1.64
CA MET A 14 9.61 -7.40 -0.65
C MET A 14 8.54 -8.13 0.15
N VAL A 15 8.52 -7.92 1.46
CA VAL A 15 7.42 -8.39 2.32
C VAL A 15 6.57 -7.21 2.75
N SER A 16 5.26 -7.31 2.55
CA SER A 16 4.29 -6.32 3.01
C SER A 16 3.31 -6.91 4.02
N THR A 17 2.91 -6.11 5.00
CA THR A 17 1.88 -6.50 5.98
C THR A 17 1.27 -5.26 6.63
N MET A 18 0.11 -5.43 7.25
CA MET A 18 -0.57 -4.42 8.05
C MET A 18 0.00 -4.33 9.48
N GLU A 19 0.82 -5.32 9.87
CA GLU A 19 1.32 -5.48 11.23
C GLU A 19 2.75 -4.93 11.41
N MET A 20 2.86 -3.76 12.06
CA MET A 20 4.15 -3.10 12.28
C MET A 20 5.13 -3.91 13.12
N HIS A 21 4.64 -4.69 14.08
CA HIS A 21 5.49 -5.55 14.91
C HIS A 21 6.17 -6.65 14.07
N THR A 22 5.47 -7.18 13.07
CA THR A 22 6.03 -8.14 12.12
C THR A 22 7.09 -7.50 11.25
N LEU A 23 6.87 -6.27 10.75
CA LEU A 23 7.89 -5.55 9.97
C LEU A 23 9.16 -5.29 10.78
N LYS A 24 9.02 -4.92 12.06
CA LYS A 24 10.16 -4.77 12.97
C LYS A 24 10.91 -6.10 13.14
N ARG A 25 10.18 -7.20 13.35
CA ARG A 25 10.79 -8.53 13.48
C ARG A 25 11.52 -8.96 12.21
N ILE A 26 10.98 -8.64 11.03
CA ILE A 26 11.63 -8.91 9.75
C ILE A 26 12.92 -8.10 9.61
N LEU A 27 12.91 -6.82 9.98
CA LEU A 27 14.12 -5.98 9.99
C LEU A 27 15.23 -6.59 10.86
N GLU A 28 14.89 -7.09 12.06
CA GLU A 28 15.86 -7.74 12.95
C GLU A 28 16.45 -9.03 12.35
N LEU A 29 15.66 -9.79 11.58
CA LEU A 29 16.06 -11.09 11.05
C LEU A 29 16.78 -11.00 9.69
N GLU A 30 16.35 -10.09 8.81
CA GLU A 30 16.93 -9.86 7.50
C GLU A 30 16.85 -8.37 7.14
N PRO A 31 17.89 -7.58 7.51
CA PRO A 31 17.88 -6.14 7.29
C PRO A 31 17.81 -5.71 5.82
N ARG A 32 18.33 -6.55 4.91
CA ARG A 32 18.41 -6.27 3.46
C ARG A 32 17.07 -6.48 2.74
N LEU A 33 16.19 -7.30 3.31
CA LEU A 33 14.88 -7.56 2.71
C LEU A 33 14.02 -6.30 2.77
N ARG A 34 13.54 -5.86 1.60
CA ARG A 34 12.65 -4.70 1.50
C ARG A 34 11.32 -4.98 2.20
N ARG A 35 10.77 -3.95 2.83
CA ARG A 35 9.57 -4.03 3.69
C ARG A 35 8.53 -2.99 3.27
N GLY A 36 7.27 -3.40 3.21
CA GLY A 36 6.13 -2.54 2.87
C GLY A 36 5.09 -2.45 3.98
N TRP A 37 4.63 -1.25 4.31
CA TRP A 37 3.50 -1.07 5.22
C TRP A 37 2.17 -1.09 4.46
N THR A 38 1.28 -2.02 4.79
CA THR A 38 -0.04 -2.16 4.14
C THR A 38 -1.12 -1.42 4.92
N PHE A 39 -1.91 -0.62 4.20
CA PHE A 39 -3.01 0.18 4.73
C PHE A 39 -4.27 0.06 3.85
N PRO A 40 -5.47 -0.02 4.44
CA PRO A 40 -5.78 0.00 5.87
C PRO A 40 -5.56 -1.37 6.52
N LYS A 41 -5.35 -1.37 7.84
CA LYS A 41 -5.43 -2.61 8.63
C LYS A 41 -6.86 -3.14 8.54
N THR A 42 -7.07 -4.18 7.74
CA THR A 42 -8.37 -4.81 7.52
C THR A 42 -8.69 -5.70 8.72
N SER A 43 -9.32 -5.11 9.74
CA SER A 43 -10.02 -5.86 10.79
C SER A 43 -11.53 -5.91 10.57
N ARG A 44 -12.05 -5.14 9.61
CA ARG A 44 -13.49 -4.98 9.36
C ARG A 44 -13.82 -5.27 7.91
N ASP A 45 -14.55 -6.35 7.72
CA ASP A 45 -15.24 -6.63 6.47
C ASP A 45 -16.51 -5.76 6.40
N TRP A 46 -16.35 -4.57 5.84
CA TRP A 46 -17.43 -3.57 5.74
C TRP A 46 -18.59 -4.02 4.84
N THR A 47 -18.37 -5.05 4.02
CA THR A 47 -19.39 -5.58 3.11
C THR A 47 -20.46 -6.41 3.83
N LYS A 48 -20.17 -6.90 5.05
CA LYS A 48 -21.07 -7.77 5.83
C LYS A 48 -22.24 -7.07 6.53
N ARG A 49 -22.34 -5.73 6.44
CA ARG A 49 -23.44 -4.97 7.07
C ARG A 49 -24.20 -4.14 6.04
N PRO A 50 -25.28 -4.67 5.46
CA PRO A 50 -26.04 -4.00 4.39
C PRO A 50 -26.55 -2.60 4.78
N TRP A 51 -26.93 -2.42 6.04
CA TRP A 51 -27.41 -1.13 6.58
C TRP A 51 -26.30 -0.08 6.75
N ALA A 52 -25.02 -0.49 6.81
CA ALA A 52 -23.88 0.41 6.97
C ALA A 52 -23.31 0.88 5.62
N ARG A 53 -23.82 0.35 4.49
CA ARG A 53 -23.41 0.70 3.13
C ARG A 53 -23.44 2.21 2.82
N PRO A 54 -24.47 2.99 3.19
CA PRO A 54 -24.47 4.42 2.87
C PRO A 54 -23.42 5.22 3.65
N ALA A 55 -22.96 4.72 4.80
CA ALA A 55 -21.91 5.38 5.58
C ALA A 55 -20.49 5.10 5.03
N LEU A 56 -20.32 4.04 4.24
CA LEU A 56 -19.02 3.61 3.75
C LEU A 56 -18.31 4.66 2.87
N PRO A 57 -18.97 5.33 1.89
CA PRO A 57 -18.33 6.39 1.11
C PRO A 57 -17.82 7.54 1.98
N PHE A 58 -18.59 7.96 2.98
CA PHE A 58 -18.19 9.02 3.91
C PHE A 58 -17.00 8.59 4.77
N ALA A 59 -17.01 7.35 5.28
CA ALA A 59 -15.90 6.80 6.03
C ALA A 59 -14.62 6.73 5.18
N LEU A 60 -14.72 6.24 3.93
CA LEU A 60 -13.59 6.20 2.99
C LEU A 60 -13.09 7.60 2.63
N ALA A 61 -13.99 8.57 2.44
CA ALA A 61 -13.61 9.96 2.20
C ALA A 61 -12.85 10.56 3.39
N GLY A 62 -13.33 10.32 4.62
CA GLY A 62 -12.64 10.71 5.85
C GLY A 62 -11.26 10.07 5.97
N MET A 63 -11.16 8.75 5.75
CA MET A 63 -9.88 8.03 5.75
C MET A 63 -8.92 8.58 4.69
N ARG A 64 -9.40 8.79 3.46
CA ARG A 64 -8.63 9.37 2.35
C ARG A 64 -8.12 10.77 2.69
N PHE A 65 -8.91 11.58 3.39
CA PHE A 65 -8.51 12.91 3.81
C PHE A 65 -7.44 12.90 4.90
N GLN A 66 -7.54 11.99 5.86
CA GLN A 66 -6.61 11.88 7.00
C GLN A 66 -5.29 11.17 6.63
N LEU A 67 -5.32 10.22 5.69
CA LEU A 67 -4.20 9.34 5.37
C LEU A 67 -2.90 10.07 5.00
N PRO A 68 -2.90 11.16 4.20
CA PRO A 68 -1.67 11.91 3.92
C PRO A 68 -0.99 12.45 5.18
N GLY A 69 -1.76 13.00 6.13
CA GLY A 69 -1.22 13.49 7.40
C GLY A 69 -0.64 12.38 8.27
N LEU A 70 -1.32 11.23 8.31
CA LEU A 70 -0.82 10.04 8.98
C LEU A 70 0.49 9.54 8.34
N ALA A 71 0.55 9.48 7.01
CA ALA A 71 1.73 9.05 6.27
C ALA A 71 2.92 9.97 6.55
N ALA A 72 2.75 11.29 6.47
CA ALA A 72 3.82 12.25 6.75
C ALA A 72 4.37 12.11 8.17
N GLN A 73 3.52 11.81 9.15
CA GLN A 73 3.96 11.60 10.52
C GLN A 73 4.70 10.27 10.69
N LYS A 74 4.18 9.18 10.09
CA LYS A 74 4.58 7.80 10.42
C LYS A 74 5.69 7.24 9.53
N LEU A 75 5.70 7.54 8.23
CA LEU A 75 6.65 6.96 7.28
C LEU A 75 8.12 7.18 7.70
N PRO A 76 8.54 8.38 8.16
CA PRO A 76 9.93 8.59 8.60
C PRO A 76 10.35 7.71 9.79
N GLN A 77 9.37 7.22 10.57
CA GLN A 77 9.62 6.43 11.78
C GLN A 77 9.71 4.92 11.49
N PHE A 78 9.19 4.48 10.34
CA PHE A 78 8.97 3.06 10.07
C PHE A 78 10.13 2.39 9.34
N GLY A 79 10.98 3.14 8.64
CA GLY A 79 12.08 2.57 7.86
C GLY A 79 11.60 1.54 6.83
N VAL A 80 10.45 1.82 6.21
CA VAL A 80 9.83 1.00 5.16
C VAL A 80 10.19 1.55 3.79
N PHE A 81 10.24 0.67 2.79
CA PHE A 81 10.56 1.02 1.41
C PHE A 81 9.31 1.37 0.61
N ALA A 82 8.15 0.85 1.01
CA ALA A 82 6.90 1.07 0.31
C ALA A 82 5.71 1.19 1.27
N MET A 83 4.68 1.91 0.84
CA MET A 83 3.35 1.96 1.42
C MET A 83 2.34 1.35 0.43
N TRP A 84 1.69 0.27 0.86
CA TRP A 84 0.73 -0.48 0.05
C TRP A 84 -0.68 -0.04 0.43
N VAL A 85 -1.37 0.68 -0.43
CA VAL A 85 -2.62 1.39 -0.09
C VAL A 85 -3.81 0.89 -0.88
N TYR A 86 -4.91 0.63 -0.18
CA TYR A 86 -6.20 0.36 -0.81
C TYR A 86 -6.57 1.50 -1.77
N HIS A 87 -6.72 1.20 -3.05
CA HIS A 87 -6.71 2.19 -4.11
C HIS A 87 -7.68 3.37 -3.95
N PRO A 88 -8.90 3.27 -3.35
CA PRO A 88 -9.78 4.42 -3.16
C PRO A 88 -9.22 5.47 -2.20
N LEU A 89 -8.26 5.10 -1.36
CA LEU A 89 -7.61 6.02 -0.41
C LEU A 89 -6.43 6.79 -1.03
N VAL A 90 -5.98 6.39 -2.23
CA VAL A 90 -4.82 7.02 -2.90
C VAL A 90 -5.16 8.40 -3.47
N SER A 91 -4.43 9.42 -3.05
CA SER A 91 -4.58 10.80 -3.52
C SER A 91 -3.24 11.39 -3.97
N ALA A 92 -3.27 12.45 -4.78
CA ALA A 92 -2.05 13.14 -5.23
C ALA A 92 -1.23 13.67 -4.02
N ARG A 93 -1.92 14.14 -2.98
CA ARG A 93 -1.27 14.56 -1.73
C ARG A 93 -0.55 13.40 -1.05
N LEU A 94 -1.14 12.20 -1.05
CA LEU A 94 -0.50 11.02 -0.50
C LEU A 94 0.74 10.63 -1.32
N ALA A 95 0.61 10.59 -2.65
CA ALA A 95 1.73 10.30 -3.55
C ALA A 95 2.91 11.25 -3.30
N ARG A 96 2.63 12.56 -3.23
CA ARG A 96 3.67 13.56 -2.94
C ARG A 96 4.35 13.36 -1.58
N ILE A 97 3.59 12.95 -0.56
CA ILE A 97 4.16 12.68 0.78
C ILE A 97 5.04 11.43 0.77
N CYS A 98 4.60 10.37 0.08
CA CYS A 98 5.38 9.15 -0.13
C CYS A 98 6.70 9.47 -0.85
N GLU A 99 6.62 10.19 -1.98
CA GLU A 99 7.79 10.66 -2.75
C GLU A 99 8.77 11.46 -1.87
N LEU A 100 8.28 12.48 -1.15
CA LEU A 100 9.11 13.29 -0.24
C LEU A 100 9.70 12.49 0.93
N SER A 101 9.10 11.35 1.29
CA SER A 101 9.59 10.46 2.33
C SER A 101 10.53 9.37 1.80
N GLY A 102 10.79 9.34 0.48
CA GLY A 102 11.58 8.28 -0.16
C GLY A 102 10.92 6.90 -0.07
N VAL A 103 9.58 6.85 0.00
CA VAL A 103 8.79 5.62 0.13
C VAL A 103 7.93 5.45 -1.11
N GLU A 104 7.98 4.27 -1.73
CA GLU A 104 7.14 3.95 -2.88
C GLU A 104 5.65 3.86 -2.47
N LEU A 105 4.75 4.36 -3.31
CA LEU A 105 3.31 4.21 -3.14
C LEU A 105 2.76 3.15 -4.10
N ILE A 106 2.30 2.02 -3.55
CA ILE A 106 1.77 0.89 -4.33
C ILE A 106 0.27 0.73 -4.06
N ALA A 107 -0.56 0.82 -5.10
CA ALA A 107 -2.02 0.72 -4.96
C ALA A 107 -2.53 -0.71 -5.14
N TRP A 108 -3.46 -1.18 -4.29
CA TRP A 108 -4.06 -2.52 -4.39
C TRP A 108 -5.57 -2.52 -4.10
N THR A 109 -6.36 -3.52 -4.50
CA THR A 109 -6.20 -4.29 -5.75
C THR A 109 -7.05 -3.60 -6.81
N VAL A 110 -6.53 -3.39 -8.01
CA VAL A 110 -7.14 -2.55 -9.04
C VAL A 110 -7.37 -3.37 -10.30
N ASP A 111 -8.63 -3.62 -10.62
CA ASP A 111 -9.04 -4.47 -11.75
C ASP A 111 -9.82 -3.69 -12.82
N GLU A 112 -9.71 -2.35 -12.79
CA GLU A 112 -10.38 -1.46 -13.74
C GLU A 112 -9.36 -0.52 -14.41
N GLU A 113 -9.23 -0.61 -15.73
CA GLU A 113 -8.26 0.17 -16.54
C GLU A 113 -8.38 1.69 -16.27
N LYS A 114 -9.60 2.23 -16.26
CA LYS A 114 -9.85 3.66 -15.99
C LYS A 114 -9.30 4.07 -14.62
N ARG A 115 -9.40 3.19 -13.62
CA ARG A 115 -8.85 3.47 -12.28
C ARG A 115 -7.34 3.37 -12.28
N MET A 116 -6.76 2.39 -12.98
CA MET A 116 -5.30 2.25 -13.10
C MET A 116 -4.68 3.48 -13.72
N ARG A 117 -5.19 3.96 -14.87
CA ARG A 117 -4.74 5.22 -15.50
C ARG A 117 -4.80 6.38 -14.53
N LYS A 118 -5.90 6.50 -13.78
CA LYS A 118 -6.02 7.58 -12.80
C LYS A 118 -4.98 7.50 -11.69
N LEU A 119 -4.61 6.29 -11.25
CA LEU A 119 -3.58 6.11 -10.22
C LEU A 119 -2.19 6.45 -10.77
N VAL A 120 -1.89 6.07 -12.00
CA VAL A 120 -0.64 6.46 -12.70
C VAL A 120 -0.53 7.98 -12.77
N GLU A 121 -1.60 8.68 -13.20
CA GLU A 121 -1.64 10.15 -13.20
C GLU A 121 -1.43 10.78 -11.81
N LEU A 122 -1.85 10.09 -10.74
CA LEU A 122 -1.67 10.56 -9.37
C LEU A 122 -0.24 10.33 -8.86
N GLY A 123 0.61 9.61 -9.60
CA GLY A 123 2.01 9.34 -9.25
C GLY A 123 2.20 8.15 -8.31
N VAL A 124 1.44 7.07 -8.49
CA VAL A 124 1.78 5.80 -7.81
C VAL A 124 2.98 5.13 -8.47
N ASP A 125 3.82 4.48 -7.68
CA ASP A 125 4.99 3.73 -8.15
C ASP A 125 4.63 2.29 -8.61
N GLY A 126 3.50 1.77 -8.12
CA GLY A 126 3.04 0.43 -8.47
C GLY A 126 1.54 0.23 -8.33
N ILE A 127 1.03 -0.77 -9.05
CA ILE A 127 -0.36 -1.21 -8.98
C ILE A 127 -0.36 -2.74 -8.82
N VAL A 128 -1.19 -3.24 -7.92
CA VAL A 128 -1.51 -4.66 -7.77
C VAL A 128 -2.85 -4.91 -8.44
N SER A 129 -2.90 -5.86 -9.36
CA SER A 129 -4.11 -6.26 -10.08
C SER A 129 -4.26 -7.77 -10.08
N ASN A 130 -5.51 -8.24 -10.10
CA ASN A 130 -5.84 -9.64 -10.38
C ASN A 130 -5.82 -9.93 -11.90
N ASP A 131 -5.88 -8.91 -12.75
CA ASP A 131 -5.77 -9.04 -14.21
C ASP A 131 -4.54 -8.30 -14.76
N PRO A 132 -3.39 -8.98 -14.89
CA PRO A 132 -2.17 -8.35 -15.39
C PRO A 132 -2.27 -7.87 -16.84
N ARG A 133 -3.23 -8.34 -17.64
CA ARG A 133 -3.41 -7.92 -19.05
C ARG A 133 -3.87 -6.46 -19.15
N LEU A 134 -4.37 -5.88 -18.06
CA LEU A 134 -4.75 -4.47 -18.03
C LEU A 134 -3.54 -3.53 -18.17
N PHE A 135 -2.32 -3.98 -17.81
CA PHE A 135 -1.11 -3.18 -17.95
C PHE A 135 -0.71 -2.95 -19.41
N ASP A 136 -1.03 -3.86 -20.33
CA ASP A 136 -0.77 -3.70 -21.76
C ASP A 136 -1.55 -2.54 -22.40
N ARG A 137 -2.53 -2.00 -21.67
CA ARG A 137 -3.38 -0.90 -22.11
C ARG A 137 -2.97 0.43 -21.52
N LEU A 138 -2.10 0.48 -20.50
CA LEU A 138 -1.81 1.71 -19.75
C LEU A 138 -0.99 2.74 -20.53
#